data_AF-A0A357SYW5-F1
#
_entry.id   AF-A0A357SYW5-F1
#
_cell.length_a   1.000
_cell.length_b   1.000
_cell.length_c   1.000
_cell.angle_alpha   90.00
_cell.angle_beta   90.00
_cell.angle_gamma   90.00
#
_symmetry.space_group_name_H-M   'P 1'
#
loop_
_entity.id
_entity.type
_entity.pdbx_description
1 polymer ?
#
loop_
_entity_poly.entity_id
_entity_poly.type
_entity_poly.pdbx_seq_one_letter_code
_entity_poly.pdbx_strand_id
1 'polypeptide(L)' 'MSSWIRTHLCGDLSLKEVGKSVRLNGWVNRYRNLGGVLFVDLRDRNGLVQVVFNPVDHPELFKSAETI' A
#
# COMPACT_ATOMS: atom_id res chain seq x y z
N MET A 1 8.56 -18.26 -11.98
CA MET A 1 8.58 -16.79 -12.08
C MET A 1 7.27 -16.27 -11.52
N SER A 2 7.29 -15.48 -10.44
CA SER A 2 6.05 -14.91 -9.91
C SER A 2 5.51 -13.89 -10.92
N SER A 3 4.31 -14.15 -11.44
CA SER A 3 3.61 -13.18 -12.29
C SER A 3 3.25 -11.98 -11.42
N TRP A 4 3.76 -10.80 -11.77
CA TRP A 4 3.41 -9.54 -11.11
C TRP A 4 1.98 -9.15 -11.47
N ILE A 5 1.00 -9.81 -10.82
CA ILE A 5 -0.43 -9.57 -11.05
C ILE A 5 -0.83 -8.26 -10.39
N ARG A 6 -0.88 -7.20 -11.19
CA ARG A 6 -1.44 -5.89 -10.82
C ARG A 6 -2.89 -5.81 -11.29
N THR A 7 -3.79 -5.37 -10.40
CA THR A 7 -5.20 -5.15 -10.75
C THR A 7 -5.51 -3.70 -11.13
N HIS A 8 -4.82 -2.74 -10.51
CA HIS A 8 -5.06 -1.29 -10.70
C HIS A 8 -3.72 -0.55 -10.69
N LEU A 9 -3.69 0.64 -11.30
CA LEU A 9 -2.60 1.59 -11.14
C LEU A 9 -2.85 2.45 -9.88
N CYS A 10 -1.79 2.97 -9.26
CA CYS A 10 -1.88 3.75 -8.03
C CYS A 10 -2.73 5.01 -8.23
N GLY A 11 -2.64 5.65 -9.39
CA GLY A 11 -3.43 6.84 -9.74
C GLY A 11 -4.88 6.57 -10.14
N ASP A 12 -5.31 5.32 -10.29
CA ASP A 12 -6.63 4.98 -10.84
C ASP A 12 -7.68 4.71 -9.75
N LEU A 13 -7.28 4.64 -8.48
CA LEU A 13 -8.20 4.32 -7.39
C LEU A 13 -9.18 5.46 -7.11
N SER A 14 -10.45 5.09 -6.93
CA SER A 14 -11.53 6.01 -6.67
C SER A 14 -12.49 5.46 -5.62
N LEU A 15 -13.58 6.19 -5.34
CA LEU A 15 -14.65 5.71 -4.45
C LEU A 15 -15.33 4.43 -4.95
N LYS A 16 -15.18 4.07 -6.23
CA LYS A 16 -15.73 2.82 -6.79
C LYS A 16 -15.05 1.56 -6.25
N GLU A 17 -13.87 1.70 -5.65
CA GLU A 17 -13.05 0.60 -5.15
C GLU A 17 -13.23 0.37 -3.65
N VAL A 18 -14.04 1.18 -2.96
CA VAL A 18 -14.32 1.02 -1.52
C VAL A 18 -14.88 -0.38 -1.25
N GLY A 19 -14.28 -1.05 -0.25
CA GLY A 19 -14.66 -2.41 0.15
C GLY A 19 -14.14 -3.53 -0.76
N LYS A 20 -13.42 -3.22 -1.85
CA LYS A 20 -12.85 -4.21 -2.76
C LYS A 20 -11.38 -4.49 -2.43
N SER A 21 -10.95 -5.73 -2.63
CA SER A 21 -9.54 -6.08 -2.61
C SER A 21 -8.85 -5.67 -3.91
N VAL A 22 -7.78 -4.89 -3.81
CA VAL A 22 -6.96 -4.47 -4.95
C VAL A 22 -5.50 -4.91 -4.75
N ARG A 23 -4.80 -5.10 -5.87
CA ARG A 23 -3.35 -5.37 -5.95
C ARG A 23 -2.67 -4.27 -6.73
N LEU A 24 -1.69 -3.63 -6.10
CA LEU A 24 -0.91 -2.51 -6.62
C LEU A 24 0.58 -2.86 -6.55
N ASN A 25 1.33 -2.42 -7.56
CA ASN A 25 2.78 -2.58 -7.61
C ASN A 25 3.39 -1.21 -7.90
N GLY A 26 4.44 -0.84 -7.18
CA GLY A 26 5.10 0.46 -7.30
C GLY A 26 6.34 0.57 -6.42
N TRP A 27 6.83 1.79 -6.26
CA TRP A 27 7.98 2.13 -5.42
C TRP A 27 7.54 2.94 -4.19
N VAL A 28 8.19 2.73 -3.06
CA VAL A 28 8.00 3.55 -1.87
C VAL A 28 8.48 4.96 -2.16
N ASN A 29 7.56 5.92 -2.18
CA ASN A 29 7.87 7.34 -2.36
C ASN A 29 8.09 8.06 -1.04
N ARG A 30 7.35 7.67 0.00
CA ARG A 30 7.52 8.19 1.35
C ARG A 30 7.11 7.14 2.37
N TYR A 31 7.91 7.03 3.43
CA TYR A 31 7.69 6.15 4.57
C TYR A 31 7.52 7.00 5.83
N ARG A 32 6.45 6.76 6.60
CA ARG A 32 6.16 7.47 7.85
C ARG A 32 5.69 6.47 8.91
N ASN A 33 6.50 6.29 9.95
CA ASN A 33 6.15 5.47 11.10
C ASN A 33 5.85 6.39 12.30
N LEU A 34 4.65 6.29 12.86
CA LEU A 34 4.19 7.08 14.01
C LEU A 34 4.10 6.25 15.30
N GLY A 35 4.80 5.11 15.38
CA GLY A 35 4.89 4.25 16.57
C GLY A 35 3.67 3.35 16.84
N GLY A 36 2.52 3.64 16.22
CA GLY A 36 1.30 2.82 16.31
C GLY A 36 0.52 2.69 15.00
N VAL A 37 1.05 3.29 13.93
CA VAL A 37 0.50 3.22 12.57
C VAL A 37 1.62 3.58 11.59
N LEU A 38 1.63 2.93 10.45
CA LEU A 38 2.64 3.13 9.43
C LEU A 38 1.97 3.51 8.11
N PHE A 39 2.43 4.62 7.54
CA PHE A 39 1.95 5.13 6.26
C PHE A 39 3.03 4.99 5.21
N VAL A 40 2.67 4.40 4.08
CA VAL A 40 3.51 4.31 2.88
C VAL A 40 2.80 5.01 1.74
N ASP A 41 3.43 6.04 1.20
CA ASP A 41 2.99 6.60 -0.08
C ASP A 41 3.64 5.74 -1.18
N LEU A 42 2.85 4.92 -1.85
CA LEU A 42 3.27 4.07 -2.96
C LEU A 42 3.10 4.83 -4.27
N ARG A 43 4.14 4.83 -5.11
CA ARG A 43 4.14 5.52 -6.40
C ARG A 43 4.28 4.55 -7.56
N ASP A 44 3.49 4.78 -8.59
CA ASP A 44 3.79 4.28 -9.93
C ASP A 44 3.76 5.44 -10.95
N ARG A 45 3.80 5.11 -12.24
CA ARG A 45 3.80 6.13 -13.30
C ARG A 45 2.52 6.97 -13.35
N ASN A 46 1.40 6.46 -12.84
CA ASN A 46 0.10 7.12 -12.92
C ASN A 46 -0.16 8.02 -11.71
N GLY A 47 0.47 7.76 -10.56
CA GLY A 47 0.26 8.60 -9.40
C GLY A 47 0.76 8.01 -8.09
N LEU A 48 0.18 8.54 -7.01
CA LEU A 48 0.46 8.17 -5.63
C LEU A 48 -0.79 7.58 -4.99
N VAL A 49 -0.59 6.58 -4.13
CA VAL A 49 -1.62 6.03 -3.25
C VAL A 49 -1.05 5.90 -1.85
N GLN A 50 -1.84 6.23 -0.84
CA GLN A 50 -1.46 6.04 0.56
C GLN A 50 -1.90 4.64 1.02
N VAL A 51 -0.95 3.85 1.49
CA VAL A 51 -1.18 2.55 2.13
C VAL A 51 -0.96 2.71 3.63
N VAL A 52 -1.90 2.19 4.42
CA VAL A 52 -1.85 2.27 5.89
C VAL A 52 -1.74 0.87 6.45
N PHE A 53 -0.75 0.65 7.29
CA PHE A 53 -0.60 -0.58 8.05
C PHE A 53 -0.99 -0.30 9.50
N ASN A 54 -2.06 -0.95 9.96
CA ASN A 54 -2.58 -0.87 11.33
C ASN A 54 -2.22 -2.16 12.09
N PRO A 55 -1.44 -2.09 13.19
CA PRO A 55 -1.06 -3.26 13.95
C PRO A 55 -2.24 -3.95 14.67
N VAL A 56 -3.37 -3.26 14.84
CA VAL A 56 -4.59 -3.83 15.46
C VAL A 56 -5.25 -4.86 14.54
N ASP A 57 -5.29 -4.59 13.24
CA ASP A 57 -6.00 -5.44 12.27
C ASP A 57 -5.09 -6.54 11.73
N HIS A 58 -3.82 -6.22 11.44
CA HIS A 58 -2.86 -7.09 10.76
C HIS A 58 -1.43 -6.91 11.29
N PRO A 59 -1.10 -7.43 12.49
CA PRO A 59 0.20 -7.24 13.14
C PRO A 59 1.38 -7.81 12.33
N GLU A 60 1.17 -8.89 11.59
CA GLU A 60 2.19 -9.51 10.73
C GLU A 60 2.57 -8.63 9.53
N LEU A 61 1.59 -7.95 8.94
CA LEU A 61 1.82 -7.01 7.84
C LEU A 61 2.52 -5.76 8.36
N PHE A 62 2.14 -5.28 9.54
CA PHE A 62 2.79 -4.15 10.19
C PHE A 62 4.29 -4.43 10.40
N LYS A 63 4.64 -5.57 11.02
CA LYS A 63 6.04 -5.95 11.26
C LYS A 63 6.86 -6.09 9.97
N SER A 64 6.23 -6.60 8.90
CA SER A 64 6.89 -6.68 7.59
C SER A 64 7.15 -5.27 7.03
N ALA A 65 6.17 -4.38 7.14
CA ALA A 65 6.28 -3.00 6.69
C ALA A 65 7.29 -2.17 7.49
N GLU A 66 7.67 -2.55 8.72
CA GLU A 66 8.72 -1.87 9.48
C GLU A 66 10.13 -2.03 8.89
N THR A 67 10.31 -2.99 7.97
CA THR A 67 11.63 -3.38 7.43
C THR A 67 11.87 -2.99 5.97
N ILE A 68 10.93 -2.25 5.36
CA ILE A 68 10.98 -1.86 3.94
C ILE A 68 11.91 -0.68 3.65
#